data_AF-A0A501W5F7-F1
#
_entry.id   AF-A0A501W5F7-F1
#
_cell.length_a   1.000
_cell.length_b   1.000
_cell.length_c   1.000
_cell.angle_alpha   90.00
_cell.angle_beta   90.00
_cell.angle_gamma   90.00
#
_symmetry.space_group_name_H-M   'P 1'
#
loop_
_entity.id
_entity.type
_entity.pdbx_description
1 polymer ?
#
loop_
_entity_poly.entity_id
_entity_poly.type
_entity_poly.pdbx_seq_one_letter_code
_entity_poly.pdbx_strand_id
1 'polypeptide(L)'
;MSSNIRIQRICQQCGQEFTARTTVTQYCGDNCAKRAYKARKKASKVEASNRETDRMRNKPVEEIKAKEFLTIRDTALLINCSRQTVYNLIKSNVLPAVQLSDRKTIVKRSDIDKLFQLTPTTPIPEQPTPPPFDQEACYTLKQVQQRYRISEKALYELIRRQSIPQYRRGIHVFVPKKEIDVLLGPIL
;
A
#
# COMPACT_ATOMS: atom_id res chain seq x y z
N MET A 1 52.24 39.23 6.52
CA MET A 1 52.67 38.39 5.39
C MET A 1 51.61 38.46 4.30
N SER A 2 51.83 39.27 3.27
CA SER A 2 50.92 39.40 2.12
C SER A 2 51.25 38.31 1.10
N SER A 3 50.62 37.15 1.24
CA SER A 3 50.65 36.13 0.19
C SER A 3 49.86 36.67 -1.01
N ASN A 4 50.58 36.97 -2.11
CA ASN A 4 50.02 37.54 -3.34
C ASN A 4 49.31 36.46 -4.16
N ILE A 5 48.28 35.86 -3.56
CA ILE A 5 47.58 34.70 -4.08
C ILE A 5 46.71 35.14 -5.26
N ARG A 6 46.80 34.38 -6.36
CA ARG A 6 45.95 34.50 -7.55
C ARG A 6 45.48 33.09 -7.91
N ILE A 7 44.18 32.84 -7.77
CA ILE A 7 43.57 31.52 -8.00
C ILE A 7 42.40 31.71 -8.94
N GLN A 8 42.29 30.88 -9.99
CA GLN A 8 41.11 30.86 -10.84
C GLN A 8 39.95 30.15 -10.14
N ARG A 9 38.77 30.77 -10.11
CA ARG A 9 37.56 30.26 -9.46
C ARG A 9 36.34 30.54 -10.32
N ILE A 10 35.29 29.73 -10.15
CA ILE A 10 33.99 29.95 -10.79
C ILE A 10 33.09 30.73 -9.83
N CYS A 11 32.45 31.79 -10.34
CA CYS A 11 31.51 32.60 -9.57
C CYS A 11 30.24 31.80 -9.25
N GLN A 12 29.89 31.68 -7.98
CA GLN A 12 28.71 30.91 -7.53
C GLN A 12 27.36 31.52 -7.98
N GLN A 13 27.36 32.76 -8.47
CA GLN A 13 26.13 33.46 -8.89
C GLN A 13 25.93 33.49 -10.41
N CYS A 14 26.99 33.68 -11.20
CA CYS A 14 26.89 33.79 -12.66
C CYS A 14 27.59 32.66 -13.43
N GLY A 15 28.32 31.78 -12.74
CA GLY A 15 29.01 30.66 -13.37
C GLY A 15 30.26 31.02 -14.19
N GLN A 16 30.64 32.30 -14.24
CA GLN A 16 31.83 32.73 -14.98
C GLN A 16 33.11 32.51 -14.17
N GLU A 17 34.19 32.15 -14.85
CA GLU A 17 35.53 32.05 -14.27
C GLU A 17 36.10 33.46 -13.99
N PHE A 18 36.79 33.60 -12.86
CA PHE A 18 37.45 34.84 -12.46
C PHE A 18 38.68 34.57 -11.59
N THR A 19 39.61 35.52 -11.57
CA THR A 19 40.82 35.43 -10.75
C THR A 19 40.58 36.01 -9.35
N ALA A 20 40.52 35.15 -8.35
CA ALA A 20 40.37 35.51 -6.94
C ALA A 20 41.72 35.89 -6.30
N ARG A 21 41.68 36.85 -5.37
CA ARG A 21 42.85 37.29 -4.60
C ARG A 21 42.95 36.65 -3.22
N THR A 22 41.90 35.94 -2.79
CA THR A 22 41.84 35.21 -1.52
C THR A 22 41.21 33.84 -1.75
N THR A 23 41.50 32.90 -0.85
CA THR A 23 40.96 31.52 -0.91
C THR A 23 39.45 31.45 -0.66
N VAL A 24 38.87 32.46 0.00
CA VAL A 24 37.46 32.50 0.42
C VAL A 24 36.55 33.27 -0.55
N THR A 25 37.07 33.89 -1.60
CA THR A 25 36.25 34.67 -2.54
C THR A 25 35.29 33.76 -3.32
N GLN A 26 33.99 34.02 -3.24
CA GLN A 26 32.94 33.19 -3.86
C GLN A 26 32.35 33.78 -5.15
N TYR A 27 32.53 35.07 -5.38
CA TYR A 27 31.86 35.80 -6.48
C TYR A 27 32.86 36.64 -7.27
N CYS A 28 32.63 36.81 -8.57
CA CYS A 28 33.50 37.59 -9.45
C CYS A 28 33.49 39.11 -9.18
N GLY A 29 32.52 39.61 -8.41
CA GLY A 29 32.43 41.01 -8.04
C GLY A 29 31.23 41.34 -7.15
N ASP A 30 31.13 42.61 -6.76
CA ASP A 30 30.12 43.11 -5.82
C ASP A 30 28.68 42.93 -6.33
N ASN A 31 28.43 43.09 -7.64
CA ASN A 31 27.12 42.85 -8.23
C ASN A 31 26.65 41.39 -8.04
N CYS A 32 27.53 40.43 -8.27
CA CYS A 32 27.24 39.01 -8.07
C CYS A 32 27.05 38.68 -6.57
N ALA A 33 27.86 39.27 -5.70
CA ALA A 33 27.71 39.11 -4.25
C ALA A 33 26.37 39.67 -3.74
N LYS A 34 25.96 40.86 -4.20
CA LYS A 34 24.66 41.49 -3.86
C LYS A 34 23.48 40.67 -4.37
N ARG A 35 23.56 40.14 -5.60
CA ARG A 35 22.52 39.25 -6.17
C ARG A 35 22.39 37.97 -5.35
N ALA A 36 23.51 37.31 -5.03
CA ALA A 36 23.53 36.11 -4.18
C ALA A 36 22.98 36.37 -2.78
N TYR A 37 23.32 37.51 -2.17
CA TYR A 37 22.77 37.92 -0.87
C TYR A 37 21.24 38.04 -0.91
N LYS A 38 20.70 38.74 -1.92
CA LYS A 38 19.24 38.91 -2.11
C LYS A 38 18.55 37.57 -2.37
N ALA A 39 19.15 36.71 -3.21
CA ALA A 39 18.63 35.38 -3.49
C ALA A 39 18.54 34.52 -2.22
N ARG A 40 19.60 34.48 -1.41
CA ARG A 40 19.63 33.77 -0.12
C ARG A 40 18.58 34.31 0.86
N LYS A 41 18.42 35.63 0.96
CA LYS A 41 17.38 36.22 1.82
C LYS A 41 15.97 35.89 1.34
N LYS A 42 15.73 35.84 0.02
CA LYS A 42 14.45 35.41 -0.54
C LYS A 42 14.19 33.92 -0.24
N ALA A 43 15.18 33.05 -0.50
CA ALA A 43 15.07 31.62 -0.23
C ALA A 43 14.77 31.34 1.25
N SER A 44 15.48 32.00 2.17
CA SER A 44 15.24 31.87 3.62
C SER A 44 13.82 32.27 4.04
N LYS A 45 13.23 33.31 3.42
CA LYS A 45 11.83 33.70 3.69
C LYS A 45 10.84 32.65 3.18
N VAL A 46 11.08 32.12 1.98
CA VAL A 46 10.23 31.07 1.39
C VAL A 46 10.33 29.78 2.22
N GLU A 47 11.53 29.37 2.61
CA GLU A 47 11.74 28.21 3.48
C GLU A 47 11.06 28.36 4.84
N ALA A 48 11.10 29.55 5.46
CA ALA A 48 10.41 29.80 6.72
C ALA A 48 8.90 29.63 6.59
N SER A 49 8.30 30.16 5.52
CA SER A 49 6.86 30.02 5.23
C SER A 49 6.46 28.58 4.93
N ASN A 50 7.26 27.85 4.13
CA ASN A 50 7.02 26.45 3.85
C ASN A 50 7.10 25.60 5.13
N ARG A 51 8.10 25.83 5.99
CA ARG A 51 8.21 25.15 7.29
C ARG A 51 7.01 25.40 8.20
N GLU A 52 6.48 26.62 8.22
CA GLU A 52 5.26 26.94 8.98
C GLU A 52 4.04 26.18 8.44
N THR A 53 3.91 26.11 7.11
CA THR A 53 2.84 25.37 6.44
C THR A 53 2.93 23.87 6.71
N ASP A 54 4.13 23.29 6.65
CA ASP A 54 4.37 21.87 6.94
C ASP A 54 4.08 21.53 8.40
N ARG A 55 4.44 22.42 9.34
CA ARG A 55 4.08 22.28 10.76
C ARG A 55 2.56 22.27 10.93
N MET A 56 1.84 23.20 10.28
CA MET A 56 0.37 23.25 10.34
C MET A 56 -0.27 21.96 9.79
N ARG A 57 0.27 21.40 8.71
CA ARG A 57 -0.21 20.14 8.12
C ARG A 57 0.06 18.92 9.01
N ASN A 58 1.20 18.88 9.69
CA ASN A 58 1.65 17.69 10.43
C ASN A 58 1.24 17.67 11.91
N LYS A 59 0.96 18.84 12.52
CA LYS A 59 0.38 18.97 13.87
C LYS A 59 -0.72 17.93 14.21
N PRO A 60 -1.75 17.71 13.36
CA PRO A 60 -2.80 16.75 13.70
C PRO A 60 -2.27 15.32 13.87
N VAL A 61 -1.21 14.93 13.15
CA VAL A 61 -0.64 13.59 13.25
C VAL A 61 0.23 13.43 14.50
N GLU A 62 1.00 14.47 14.86
CA GLU A 62 1.83 14.44 16.08
C GLU A 62 0.97 14.40 17.35
N GLU A 63 -0.11 15.20 17.39
CA GLU A 63 -1.07 15.17 18.51
C GLU A 63 -1.76 13.81 18.65
N ILE A 64 -2.03 13.11 17.55
CA ILE A 64 -2.61 11.77 17.57
C ILE A 64 -1.64 10.75 18.13
N LYS A 65 -0.35 10.82 17.79
CA LYS A 65 0.68 9.90 18.32
C LYS A 65 0.84 10.01 19.83
N ALA A 66 0.60 11.19 20.41
CA ALA A 66 0.68 11.41 21.85
C ALA A 66 -0.53 10.88 22.64
N LYS A 67 -1.66 10.61 21.97
CA LYS A 67 -2.89 10.14 22.63
C LYS A 67 -2.82 8.64 22.88
N GLU A 68 -3.04 8.23 24.14
CA GLU A 68 -3.17 6.81 24.50
C GLU A 68 -4.51 6.21 24.03
N PHE A 69 -5.56 7.04 23.98
CA PHE A 69 -6.92 6.67 23.61
C PHE A 69 -7.32 7.38 22.33
N LEU A 70 -7.65 6.58 21.31
CA LEU A 70 -7.87 7.05 19.95
C LEU A 70 -9.32 6.86 19.56
N THR A 71 -9.89 7.87 18.90
CA THR A 71 -11.19 7.72 18.25
C THR A 71 -11.04 6.89 16.98
N ILE A 72 -12.14 6.33 16.45
CA ILE A 72 -12.13 5.61 15.16
C ILE A 72 -11.48 6.45 14.04
N ARG A 73 -11.69 7.77 14.03
CA ARG A 73 -11.08 8.68 13.05
C ARG A 73 -9.56 8.74 13.23
N ASP A 74 -9.09 8.91 14.46
CA ASP A 74 -7.66 8.98 14.78
C ASP A 74 -6.99 7.63 14.49
N THR A 75 -7.63 6.52 14.85
CA THR A 75 -7.15 5.15 14.54
C THR A 75 -7.02 4.93 13.04
N ALA A 76 -8.02 5.34 12.25
CA ALA A 76 -7.99 5.23 10.79
C ALA A 76 -6.85 6.06 10.19
N LEU A 77 -6.65 7.29 10.68
CA LEU A 77 -5.55 8.15 10.22
C LEU A 77 -4.18 7.57 10.63
N LEU A 78 -4.07 6.99 11.82
CA LEU A 78 -2.84 6.43 12.35
C LEU A 78 -2.38 5.15 11.65
N ILE A 79 -3.34 4.28 11.28
CA ILE A 79 -3.09 3.05 10.51
C ILE A 79 -3.04 3.34 8.99
N ASN A 80 -3.39 4.56 8.58
CA ASN A 80 -3.54 4.98 7.19
C ASN A 80 -4.53 4.09 6.40
N CYS A 81 -5.73 3.88 6.96
CA CYS A 81 -6.79 3.07 6.37
C CYS A 81 -8.15 3.78 6.43
N SER A 82 -9.18 3.19 5.81
CA SER A 82 -10.53 3.74 5.86
C SER A 82 -11.17 3.53 7.24
N ARG A 83 -12.08 4.43 7.64
CA ARG A 83 -12.90 4.23 8.86
C ARG A 83 -13.66 2.89 8.83
N GLN A 84 -14.11 2.47 7.65
CA GLN A 84 -14.81 1.19 7.47
C GLN A 84 -13.92 0.01 7.80
N THR A 85 -12.64 0.07 7.44
CA THR A 85 -11.66 -0.96 7.78
C THR A 85 -11.53 -1.10 9.30
N VAL A 86 -11.44 0.02 10.02
CA VAL A 86 -11.42 0.00 11.50
C VAL A 86 -12.69 -0.63 12.08
N TYR A 87 -13.87 -0.25 11.57
CA TYR A 87 -15.13 -0.89 11.99
C TYR A 87 -15.15 -2.39 11.72
N ASN A 88 -14.65 -2.82 10.56
CA ASN A 88 -14.57 -4.25 10.21
C ASN A 88 -13.65 -5.01 11.17
N LEU A 89 -12.49 -4.44 11.53
CA LEU A 89 -11.54 -5.03 12.49
C LEU A 89 -12.14 -5.17 13.89
N ILE A 90 -12.92 -4.17 14.33
CA ILE A 90 -13.65 -4.22 15.59
C ILE A 90 -14.75 -5.30 15.53
N LYS A 91 -15.53 -5.33 14.44
CA LYS A 91 -16.61 -6.30 14.24
C LYS A 91 -16.09 -7.75 14.14
N SER A 92 -14.91 -7.95 13.56
CA SER A 92 -14.24 -9.26 13.48
C SER A 92 -13.49 -9.63 14.77
N ASN A 93 -13.60 -8.84 15.84
CA ASN A 93 -12.89 -9.02 17.12
C ASN A 93 -11.36 -9.06 17.00
N VAL A 94 -10.80 -8.51 15.91
CA VAL A 94 -9.35 -8.43 15.71
C VAL A 94 -8.78 -7.23 16.48
N LEU A 95 -9.51 -6.12 16.51
CA LEU A 95 -9.12 -4.92 17.23
C LEU A 95 -10.09 -4.67 18.40
N PRO A 96 -9.65 -4.77 19.67
CA PRO A 96 -10.49 -4.48 20.81
C PRO A 96 -10.79 -2.98 20.89
N ALA A 97 -12.03 -2.64 21.22
CA ALA A 97 -12.49 -1.26 21.34
C ALA A 97 -13.58 -1.13 22.41
N VAL A 98 -13.67 0.03 23.04
CA VAL A 98 -14.66 0.35 24.08
C VAL A 98 -15.65 1.38 23.53
N GLN A 99 -16.94 1.06 23.56
CA GLN A 99 -18.02 2.00 23.23
C GLN A 99 -18.42 2.77 24.48
N LEU A 100 -18.14 4.08 24.50
CA LEU A 100 -18.55 4.99 25.58
C LEU A 100 -19.96 5.55 25.37
N SER A 101 -20.40 5.65 24.11
CA SER A 101 -21.71 6.15 23.69
C SER A 101 -21.99 5.65 22.27
N ASP A 102 -23.25 5.68 21.82
CA ASP A 102 -23.68 5.24 20.48
C ASP A 102 -22.85 5.80 19.33
N ARG A 103 -22.26 6.99 19.50
CA ARG A 103 -21.43 7.66 18.48
C ARG A 103 -19.95 7.70 18.81
N LYS A 104 -19.53 7.16 19.97
CA LYS A 104 -18.17 7.32 20.48
C LYS A 104 -17.58 5.98 20.90
N THR A 105 -16.72 5.46 20.04
CA THR A 105 -15.89 4.28 20.29
C THR A 105 -14.43 4.71 20.41
N ILE A 106 -13.75 4.17 21.41
CA ILE A 106 -12.35 4.43 21.71
C ILE A 106 -11.55 3.14 21.56
N VAL A 107 -10.37 3.26 20.97
CA VAL A 107 -9.36 2.20 20.82
C VAL A 107 -8.12 2.59 21.61
N LYS A 108 -7.53 1.66 22.36
CA LYS A 108 -6.28 1.90 23.07
C LYS A 108 -5.10 1.74 22.11
N ARG A 109 -4.12 2.64 22.17
CA ARG A 109 -2.94 2.64 21.27
C ARG A 109 -2.17 1.32 21.34
N SER A 110 -1.98 0.78 22.53
CA SER A 110 -1.28 -0.49 22.74
C SER A 110 -1.93 -1.66 21.97
N ASP A 111 -3.24 -1.64 21.79
CA ASP A 111 -3.95 -2.71 21.10
C ASP A 111 -3.79 -2.62 19.58
N ILE A 112 -3.61 -1.41 19.06
CA ILE A 112 -3.20 -1.20 17.65
C ILE A 112 -1.77 -1.72 17.46
N ASP A 113 -0.85 -1.40 18.38
CA ASP A 113 0.55 -1.83 18.26
C ASP A 113 0.67 -3.36 18.29
N LYS A 114 -0.16 -4.04 19.10
CA LYS A 114 -0.26 -5.52 19.12
C LYS A 114 -0.62 -6.12 17.76
N LEU A 115 -1.41 -5.42 16.93
CA LEU A 115 -1.76 -5.90 15.58
C LEU A 115 -0.52 -6.13 14.70
N PHE A 116 0.53 -5.33 14.91
CA PHE A 116 1.76 -5.37 14.12
C PHE A 116 2.90 -6.14 14.81
N GLN A 117 2.69 -6.59 16.05
CA GLN A 117 3.63 -7.46 16.76
C GLN A 117 3.43 -8.93 16.40
N LEU A 118 2.24 -9.30 15.89
CA LEU A 118 2.02 -10.60 15.30
C LEU A 118 2.86 -10.69 14.02
N THR A 119 3.81 -11.61 14.05
CA THR A 119 4.78 -11.90 12.98
C THR A 119 4.12 -12.11 11.62
N PRO A 120 4.86 -11.85 10.52
CA PRO A 120 4.31 -11.96 9.18
C PRO A 120 3.82 -13.39 8.90
N THR A 121 2.58 -13.47 8.42
CA THR A 121 1.98 -14.61 7.72
C THR A 121 1.93 -15.91 8.55
N THR A 122 0.76 -16.24 9.10
CA THR A 122 0.25 -17.56 8.72
C THR A 122 0.36 -17.61 7.20
N PRO A 123 0.92 -18.68 6.59
CA PRO A 123 0.85 -18.81 5.15
C PRO A 123 -0.60 -18.50 4.78
N ILE A 124 -0.80 -17.56 3.84
CA ILE A 124 -2.06 -17.43 3.12
C ILE A 124 -2.50 -18.87 2.95
N PRO A 125 -3.65 -19.32 3.51
CA PRO A 125 -4.02 -20.72 3.37
C PRO A 125 -3.89 -20.99 1.89
N GLU A 126 -2.87 -21.78 1.53
CA GLU A 126 -2.64 -22.13 0.13
C GLU A 126 -3.99 -22.71 -0.22
N GLN A 127 -4.72 -22.02 -1.11
CA GLN A 127 -5.85 -22.67 -1.74
C GLN A 127 -5.27 -24.01 -2.17
N PRO A 128 -5.80 -25.15 -1.68
CA PRO A 128 -5.19 -26.45 -1.92
C PRO A 128 -4.86 -26.45 -3.39
N THR A 129 -3.56 -26.48 -3.70
CA THR A 129 -3.09 -26.39 -5.07
C THR A 129 -3.88 -27.47 -5.78
N PRO A 130 -4.78 -27.09 -6.70
CA PRO A 130 -5.71 -28.06 -7.22
C PRO A 130 -4.82 -29.13 -7.88
N PRO A 131 -5.12 -30.42 -7.63
CA PRO A 131 -4.21 -31.52 -7.94
C PRO A 131 -3.68 -31.38 -9.38
N PRO A 132 -2.44 -31.84 -9.63
CA PRO A 132 -1.79 -31.71 -10.93
C PRO A 132 -2.80 -31.96 -12.05
N PHE A 133 -2.95 -30.98 -12.94
CA PHE A 133 -3.95 -31.10 -14.00
C PHE A 133 -3.56 -32.25 -14.93
N ASP A 134 -4.25 -33.37 -14.79
CA ASP A 134 -4.16 -34.50 -15.71
C ASP A 134 -5.26 -34.36 -16.76
N GLN A 135 -4.86 -34.10 -18.01
CA GLN A 135 -5.78 -33.94 -19.13
C GLN A 135 -6.62 -35.20 -19.37
N GLU A 136 -6.08 -36.38 -19.05
CA GLU A 136 -6.77 -37.66 -19.18
C GLU A 136 -7.83 -37.89 -18.09
N ALA A 137 -7.68 -37.24 -16.92
CA ALA A 137 -8.58 -37.41 -15.77
C ALA A 137 -9.69 -36.33 -15.68
N CYS A 138 -9.77 -35.43 -16.66
CA CYS A 138 -10.79 -34.35 -16.71
C CYS A 138 -11.69 -34.46 -17.96
N TYR A 139 -12.97 -34.05 -17.84
CA TYR A 139 -13.85 -33.76 -18.97
C TYR A 139 -13.89 -32.26 -19.25
N THR A 140 -14.06 -31.89 -20.52
CA THR A 140 -14.51 -30.54 -20.87
C THR A 140 -16.01 -30.41 -20.63
N LEU A 141 -16.52 -29.22 -20.28
CA LEU A 141 -17.97 -29.00 -20.09
C LEU A 141 -18.83 -29.51 -21.26
N LYS A 142 -18.38 -29.29 -22.51
CA LYS A 142 -19.05 -29.82 -23.70
C LYS A 142 -19.12 -31.35 -23.74
N GLN A 143 -18.07 -32.04 -23.28
CA GLN A 143 -18.04 -33.50 -23.22
C GLN A 143 -19.02 -34.02 -22.16
N VAL A 144 -19.14 -33.34 -21.02
CA VAL A 144 -20.12 -33.70 -19.97
C VAL A 144 -21.55 -33.53 -20.50
N GLN A 145 -21.83 -32.40 -21.16
CA GLN A 145 -23.13 -32.14 -21.79
C GLN A 145 -23.50 -33.24 -22.79
N GLN A 146 -22.57 -33.63 -23.67
CA GLN A 146 -22.82 -34.65 -24.70
C GLN A 146 -22.99 -36.06 -24.11
N ARG A 147 -22.14 -36.43 -23.14
CA ARG A 147 -22.12 -37.78 -22.55
C ARG A 147 -23.33 -38.03 -21.65
N TYR A 148 -23.68 -37.05 -20.81
CA TYR A 148 -24.74 -37.18 -19.81
C TYR A 148 -26.06 -36.52 -20.24
N ARG A 149 -26.11 -35.95 -21.46
CA ARG A 149 -27.29 -35.25 -22.03
C ARG A 149 -27.88 -34.22 -21.06
N ILE A 150 -27.03 -33.54 -20.30
CA ILE A 150 -27.40 -32.51 -19.33
C ILE A 150 -27.38 -31.13 -19.98
N SER A 151 -28.34 -30.28 -19.64
CA SER A 151 -28.36 -28.89 -20.10
C SER A 151 -27.20 -28.10 -19.47
N GLU A 152 -26.70 -27.10 -20.20
CA GLU A 152 -25.59 -26.26 -19.74
C GLU A 152 -25.88 -25.60 -18.40
N LYS A 153 -27.07 -25.06 -18.23
CA LYS A 153 -27.52 -24.42 -16.99
C LYS A 153 -27.54 -25.40 -15.81
N ALA A 154 -28.07 -26.61 -16.01
CA ALA A 154 -28.11 -27.63 -14.98
C ALA A 154 -26.70 -28.08 -14.57
N LEU A 155 -25.78 -28.20 -15.53
CA LEU A 155 -24.38 -28.53 -15.25
C LEU A 155 -23.69 -27.44 -14.42
N TYR A 156 -23.86 -26.16 -14.78
CA TYR A 156 -23.29 -25.05 -14.00
C TYR A 156 -23.86 -24.94 -12.59
N GLU A 157 -25.18 -25.14 -12.42
CA GLU A 157 -25.80 -25.15 -11.10
C GLU A 157 -25.29 -26.32 -10.24
N LEU A 158 -25.12 -27.50 -10.83
CA LEU A 158 -24.60 -28.69 -10.15
C LEU A 158 -23.16 -28.46 -9.67
N ILE A 159 -22.29 -27.95 -10.53
CA ILE A 159 -20.91 -27.60 -10.18
C ILE A 159 -20.87 -26.60 -9.02
N ARG A 160 -21.75 -25.59 -9.05
CA ARG A 160 -21.85 -24.58 -7.99
C ARG A 160 -22.37 -25.16 -6.67
N ARG A 161 -23.35 -26.07 -6.73
CA ARG A 161 -23.96 -26.70 -5.53
C ARG A 161 -22.98 -27.64 -4.82
N GLN A 162 -22.20 -28.39 -5.57
CA GLN A 162 -21.26 -29.40 -5.04
C GLN A 162 -19.83 -28.87 -4.87
N SER A 163 -19.58 -27.59 -5.18
CA SER A 163 -18.25 -26.96 -5.07
C SER A 163 -17.15 -27.71 -5.84
N ILE A 164 -17.49 -28.27 -7.01
CA ILE A 164 -16.56 -29.05 -7.84
C ILE A 164 -15.45 -28.13 -8.39
N PRO A 165 -14.17 -28.53 -8.29
CA PRO A 165 -13.06 -27.74 -8.78
C PRO A 165 -13.12 -27.61 -10.31
N GLN A 166 -12.94 -26.37 -10.80
CA GLN A 166 -12.91 -26.06 -12.22
C GLN A 166 -11.51 -25.60 -12.64
N TYR A 167 -11.02 -26.17 -13.74
CA TYR A 167 -9.72 -25.81 -14.31
C TYR A 167 -9.93 -25.09 -15.62
N ARG A 168 -9.44 -23.87 -15.76
CA ARG A 168 -9.51 -23.11 -17.02
C ARG A 168 -8.18 -23.23 -17.76
N ARG A 169 -8.21 -23.81 -18.97
CA ARG A 169 -7.07 -23.80 -19.91
C ARG A 169 -7.55 -23.21 -21.23
N GLY A 170 -7.13 -21.97 -21.51
CA GLY A 170 -7.59 -21.20 -22.66
C GLY A 170 -9.11 -20.94 -22.60
N ILE A 171 -9.81 -21.27 -23.67
CA ILE A 171 -11.27 -21.07 -23.81
C ILE A 171 -12.05 -22.21 -23.14
N HIS A 172 -11.40 -23.33 -22.84
CA HIS A 172 -12.05 -24.52 -22.29
C HIS A 172 -11.99 -24.56 -20.77
N VAL A 173 -13.12 -24.97 -20.17
CA VAL A 173 -13.24 -25.26 -18.75
C VAL A 173 -13.33 -26.78 -18.58
N PHE A 174 -12.53 -27.29 -17.65
CA PHE A 174 -12.36 -28.71 -17.36
C PHE A 174 -12.83 -29.02 -15.94
N VAL A 175 -13.39 -30.22 -15.78
CA VAL A 175 -13.96 -30.72 -14.54
C VAL A 175 -13.49 -32.17 -14.32
N PRO A 176 -13.14 -32.60 -13.09
CA PRO A 176 -12.70 -33.97 -12.83
C PRO A 176 -13.73 -35.02 -13.25
N LYS A 177 -13.28 -36.08 -13.94
CA LYS A 177 -14.15 -37.18 -14.36
C LYS A 177 -14.76 -37.90 -13.16
N LYS A 178 -13.96 -38.17 -12.13
CA LYS A 178 -14.39 -38.90 -10.91
C LYS A 178 -15.59 -38.25 -10.24
N GLU A 179 -15.56 -36.93 -10.04
CA GLU A 179 -16.63 -36.20 -9.36
C GLU A 179 -17.90 -36.15 -10.22
N ILE A 180 -17.76 -35.94 -11.54
CA ILE A 180 -18.89 -35.91 -12.47
C ILE A 180 -19.52 -37.29 -12.64
N ASP A 181 -18.72 -38.34 -12.75
CA ASP A 181 -19.19 -39.71 -12.92
C ASP A 181 -19.88 -40.23 -11.66
N VAL A 182 -19.47 -39.80 -10.45
CA VAL A 182 -20.19 -40.10 -9.20
C VAL A 182 -21.55 -39.38 -9.13
N LEU A 183 -21.65 -38.17 -9.68
CA LEU A 183 -22.88 -37.36 -9.58
C LEU A 183 -23.88 -37.60 -10.71
N LEU A 184 -23.41 -37.94 -11.91
CA LEU A 184 -24.21 -38.11 -13.12
C LEU A 184 -24.15 -39.53 -13.70
N GLY A 185 -23.30 -40.41 -13.13
CA GLY A 185 -23.23 -41.81 -13.53
C GLY A 185 -24.52 -42.58 -13.22
N PRO A 186 -24.70 -43.74 -13.85
CA PRO A 186 -25.82 -44.62 -13.54
C PRO A 186 -25.73 -45.04 -12.07
N ILE A 187 -26.83 -44.84 -11.34
CA ILE A 187 -27.03 -45.42 -10.01
C ILE A 187 -27.01 -46.94 -10.22
N LEU A 188 -25.99 -47.61 -9.68
CA LEU A 188 -26.01 -49.07 -9.51
C LEU A 188 -26.97 -49.43 -8.37
#